data_AF-W1NU99-F1
#
_entry.id   AF-W1NU99-F1
#
_cell.length_a   1.000
_cell.length_b   1.000
_cell.length_c   1.000
_cell.angle_alpha   90.00
_cell.angle_beta   90.00
_cell.angle_gamma   90.00
#
_symmetry.space_group_name_H-M   'P 1'
#
loop_
_entity.id
_entity.type
_entity.pdbx_description
1 polymer ?
#
loop_
_entity_poly.entity_id
_entity_poly.type
_entity_poly.pdbx_seq_one_letter_code
_entity_poly.pdbx_strand_id
1 'polypeptide(L)'
;MEIVLFSSFTRCWETVEDPMPEFSPCGTRMVPTRMVCTGSTCYGVCLSIPNLAIFDLNLKSWDSIPPPEGLSYPCGKLGIRLYSCGCLLQTQLWGDRVCVFNINHDLEFKMWVLNREMRNWELVVKAGLQNLKDEPGNTLEALLLVGDTLFISRQ
;
A
#
# COMPACT_ATOMS: atom_id res chain seq x y z
N MET A 1 -17.17 8.99 0.56
CA MET A 1 -17.37 7.71 1.27
C MET A 1 -16.99 8.01 2.71
N GLU A 2 -17.84 7.69 3.66
CA GLU A 2 -17.55 7.98 5.06
C GLU A 2 -16.59 6.94 5.61
N ILE A 3 -15.49 7.38 6.24
CA ILE A 3 -14.62 6.49 7.00
C ILE A 3 -15.10 6.55 8.44
N VAL A 4 -15.33 5.38 9.04
CA VAL A 4 -15.83 5.30 10.41
C VAL A 4 -14.72 4.78 11.31
N LEU A 5 -14.39 5.54 12.35
CA LEU A 5 -13.42 5.20 13.37
C LEU A 5 -14.15 4.68 14.61
N PHE A 6 -13.68 3.56 15.16
CA PHE A 6 -14.12 3.10 16.48
C PHE A 6 -13.05 3.39 17.51
N SER A 7 -13.41 4.11 18.57
CA SER A 7 -12.54 4.29 19.73
C SER A 7 -12.91 3.30 20.81
N SER A 8 -11.98 2.42 21.18
CA SER A 8 -12.18 1.49 22.30
C SER A 8 -12.23 2.20 23.66
N PHE A 9 -11.63 3.39 23.75
CA PHE A 9 -11.61 4.20 24.97
C PHE A 9 -12.98 4.85 25.24
N THR A 10 -13.57 5.50 24.24
CA THR A 10 -14.89 6.13 24.36
C THR A 10 -16.04 5.17 24.06
N ARG A 11 -15.73 4.02 23.43
CA ARG A 11 -16.70 3.03 22.92
C ARG A 11 -17.70 3.60 21.93
N CYS A 12 -17.28 4.62 21.18
CA CYS A 12 -18.11 5.30 20.19
C CYS A 12 -17.53 5.13 18.79
N TRP A 13 -18.44 5.19 17.81
CA TRP A 13 -18.11 5.35 16.40
C TRP A 13 -18.12 6.84 16.05
N GLU A 14 -17.18 7.25 15.22
CA GLU A 14 -17.09 8.60 14.70
C GLU A 14 -16.88 8.54 13.19
N THR A 15 -17.61 9.38 12.46
CA THR A 15 -17.40 9.56 11.03
C THR A 15 -16.35 10.63 10.80
N VAL A 16 -15.35 10.32 9.99
CA VAL A 16 -14.36 11.28 9.49
C VAL A 16 -14.54 11.47 7.99
N GLU A 17 -14.22 12.68 7.53
CA GLU A 17 -14.34 13.02 6.12
C GLU A 17 -13.38 12.18 5.26
N ASP A 18 -13.87 11.83 4.08
CA ASP A 18 -13.11 11.16 3.03
C ASP A 18 -11.97 12.09 2.57
N PRO A 19 -10.73 11.62 2.38
CA PRO A 19 -9.60 12.43 1.88
C PRO A 19 -9.81 13.12 0.51
N MET A 20 -10.95 12.93 -0.16
CA MET A 20 -10.96 12.78 -1.61
C MET A 20 -11.84 13.79 -2.35
N PRO A 21 -11.29 14.99 -2.63
CA PRO A 21 -11.62 15.72 -3.86
C PRO A 21 -10.46 15.79 -4.87
N GLU A 22 -9.19 15.79 -4.46
CA GLU A 22 -8.08 16.23 -5.36
C GLU A 22 -7.19 15.10 -5.92
N PHE A 23 -7.28 13.88 -5.39
CA PHE A 23 -6.29 12.83 -5.66
C PHE A 23 -6.65 11.85 -6.80
N SER A 24 -7.76 12.08 -7.54
CA SER A 24 -8.17 11.22 -8.67
C SER A 24 -8.68 12.06 -9.84
N PRO A 25 -7.95 12.13 -10.97
CA PRO A 25 -8.44 12.76 -12.21
C PRO A 25 -9.63 12.01 -12.82
N CYS A 26 -9.95 10.80 -12.35
CA CYS A 26 -10.94 9.90 -12.95
C CYS A 26 -12.26 9.83 -12.18
N GLY A 27 -12.46 10.65 -11.13
CA GLY A 27 -13.69 10.65 -10.32
C GLY A 27 -13.99 9.33 -9.61
N THR A 28 -13.09 8.35 -9.71
CA THR A 28 -13.22 7.04 -9.08
C THR A 28 -12.72 7.16 -7.66
N ARG A 29 -13.66 7.13 -6.72
CA ARG A 29 -13.42 7.17 -5.28
C ARG A 29 -12.64 5.92 -4.86
N MET A 30 -11.46 6.06 -4.26
CA MET A 30 -10.66 4.95 -3.77
C MET A 30 -10.05 5.22 -2.39
N VAL A 31 -10.42 4.38 -1.42
CA VAL A 31 -9.80 4.31 -0.08
C VAL A 31 -8.68 3.26 -0.13
N PRO A 32 -7.56 3.44 0.60
CA PRO A 32 -6.57 2.38 0.73
C PRO A 32 -7.21 1.08 1.24
N THR A 33 -7.00 -0.03 0.54
CA THR A 33 -7.60 -1.33 0.89
C THR A 33 -6.94 -1.97 2.11
N ARG A 34 -5.70 -1.60 2.41
CA ARG A 34 -4.97 -1.99 3.63
C ARG A 34 -4.21 -0.77 4.16
N MET A 35 -4.34 -0.52 5.46
CA MET A 35 -3.58 0.52 6.16
C MET A 35 -2.73 -0.10 7.26
N VAL A 36 -1.63 0.55 7.58
CA VAL A 36 -0.82 0.27 8.77
C VAL A 36 -0.69 1.54 9.61
N CYS A 37 -0.61 1.40 10.92
CA CYS A 37 -0.49 2.54 11.81
C CYS A 37 0.76 2.41 12.69
N THR A 38 1.47 3.52 12.89
CA THR A 38 2.54 3.65 13.87
C THR A 38 2.25 4.88 14.73
N GLY A 39 2.06 4.64 16.04
CA GLY A 39 1.53 5.68 16.94
C GLY A 39 0.14 6.16 16.50
N SER A 40 -0.02 7.48 16.39
CA SER A 40 -1.27 8.14 15.96
C SER A 40 -1.36 8.36 14.45
N THR A 41 -0.43 7.83 13.65
CA THR A 41 -0.42 8.04 12.20
C THR A 41 -0.66 6.73 11.47
N CYS A 42 -1.63 6.72 10.56
CA CYS A 42 -1.96 5.59 9.71
C CYS A 42 -1.57 5.88 8.26
N TYR A 43 -1.16 4.85 7.54
CA TYR A 43 -0.58 4.92 6.21
C TYR A 43 -1.21 3.86 5.33
N GLY A 44 -1.58 4.21 4.10
CA GLY A 44 -2.13 3.25 3.15
C GLY A 44 -1.91 3.69 1.71
N VAL A 45 -1.70 2.72 0.81
CA VAL A 45 -1.51 3.00 -0.62
C VAL A 45 -2.83 2.91 -1.37
N CYS A 46 -3.07 3.87 -2.26
CA CYS A 46 -4.18 3.83 -3.20
C CYS A 46 -3.77 3.10 -4.50
N LEU A 47 -4.57 2.14 -4.96
CA LEU A 47 -4.19 1.25 -6.07
C LEU A 47 -4.26 1.89 -7.47
N SER A 48 -5.13 2.90 -7.67
CA SER A 48 -5.29 3.57 -8.96
C SER A 48 -4.21 4.62 -9.23
N ILE A 49 -3.81 5.32 -8.17
CA ILE A 49 -2.73 6.30 -8.15
C ILE A 49 -1.97 6.03 -6.84
N PRO A 50 -0.77 5.42 -6.90
CA PRO A 50 -0.02 4.94 -5.76
C PRO A 50 0.63 6.09 -5.00
N ASN A 51 -0.17 7.05 -4.59
CA ASN A 51 0.18 7.92 -3.49
C ASN A 51 -0.02 7.15 -2.20
N LEU A 52 0.87 7.38 -1.25
CA LEU A 52 0.64 6.95 0.11
C LEU A 52 -0.26 7.99 0.78
N ALA A 53 -1.48 7.60 1.10
CA ALA A 53 -2.36 8.36 1.95
C ALA A 53 -1.89 8.22 3.41
N ILE A 54 -1.86 9.35 4.10
CA ILE A 54 -1.50 9.45 5.51
C ILE A 54 -2.71 10.01 6.24
N PHE A 55 -3.08 9.36 7.33
CA PHE A 55 -4.14 9.80 8.20
C PHE A 55 -3.59 10.04 9.60
N ASP A 56 -3.75 11.27 10.10
CA ASP A 56 -3.42 11.61 11.48
C ASP A 56 -4.67 11.43 12.35
N LEU A 57 -4.61 10.49 13.31
CA LEU A 57 -5.73 10.18 14.20
C LEU A 57 -6.05 11.31 15.19
N ASN A 58 -5.08 12.14 15.55
CA ASN A 58 -5.27 13.24 16.51
C ASN A 58 -5.93 14.43 15.82
N LEU A 59 -5.42 14.78 14.63
CA LEU A 59 -5.91 15.90 13.83
C LEU A 59 -7.12 15.53 12.98
N LYS A 60 -7.37 14.23 12.80
CA LYS A 60 -8.41 13.68 11.91
C LYS A 60 -8.31 14.23 10.49
N SER A 61 -7.08 14.39 10.03
CA SER A 61 -6.76 15.01 8.75
C SER A 61 -5.98 14.06 7.86
N TRP A 62 -6.14 14.25 6.56
CA TRP A 62 -5.44 13.49 5.54
C TRP A 62 -4.31 14.29 4.93
N ASP A 63 -3.24 13.58 4.58
CA ASP A 63 -2.08 14.09 3.85
C ASP A 63 -1.63 13.02 2.84
N SER A 64 -0.72 13.37 1.94
CA SER A 64 -0.19 12.46 0.93
C SER A 64 1.34 12.53 0.82
N ILE A 65 1.93 11.39 0.47
CA ILE A 65 3.33 11.31 0.06
C ILE A 65 3.38 10.75 -1.36
N PRO A 66 4.23 11.32 -2.23
CA PRO A 66 4.39 10.83 -3.60
C PRO A 66 4.78 9.35 -3.64
N PRO A 67 4.50 8.64 -4.75
CA PRO A 67 4.93 7.25 -4.92
C PRO A 67 6.45 7.10 -4.80
N PRO A 68 6.93 5.93 -4.37
CA PRO A 68 8.32 5.55 -4.54
C PRO A 68 8.76 5.61 -6.02
N GLU A 69 10.00 6.04 -6.25
CA GLU A 69 10.59 6.02 -7.59
C GLU A 69 10.70 4.58 -8.12
N GLY A 70 10.39 4.39 -9.40
CA GLY A 70 10.47 3.08 -10.05
C GLY A 70 9.35 2.11 -9.66
N LEU A 71 8.30 2.58 -8.99
CA LEU A 71 7.10 1.82 -8.73
C LEU A 71 6.35 1.53 -10.05
N SER A 72 6.14 0.25 -10.34
CA SER A 72 5.35 -0.20 -11.48
C SER A 72 3.86 -0.22 -11.13
N TYR A 73 3.03 0.36 -11.98
CA TYR A 73 1.58 0.43 -11.75
C TYR A 73 0.92 -0.91 -12.12
N PRO A 74 -0.07 -1.38 -11.34
CA PRO A 74 -0.93 -2.46 -11.81
C PRO A 74 -1.60 -2.02 -13.12
N CYS A 75 -1.68 -2.94 -14.06
CA CYS A 75 -1.99 -2.76 -15.47
C CYS A 75 -3.40 -2.22 -15.82
N GLY A 76 -4.10 -1.62 -14.86
CA GLY A 76 -5.41 -0.98 -15.03
C GLY A 76 -5.42 0.33 -15.84
N LYS A 77 -4.30 0.83 -16.34
CA LYS A 77 -4.25 2.03 -17.20
C LYS A 77 -4.41 1.78 -18.71
N LEU A 78 -4.57 0.53 -19.16
CA LEU A 78 -4.72 0.19 -20.58
C LEU A 78 -6.16 -0.06 -21.04
N GLY A 79 -7.19 0.26 -20.24
CA GLY A 79 -8.60 0.07 -20.64
C GLY A 79 -9.04 -1.39 -20.77
N ILE A 80 -8.16 -2.34 -20.46
CA ILE A 80 -8.46 -3.77 -20.42
C ILE A 80 -8.57 -4.15 -18.94
N ARG A 81 -9.78 -4.51 -18.50
CA ARG A 81 -9.97 -5.17 -17.19
C ARG A 81 -9.33 -6.56 -17.24
N LEU A 82 -8.02 -6.62 -17.08
CA LEU A 82 -7.33 -7.85 -16.75
C LEU A 82 -7.56 -8.11 -15.26
N TYR A 83 -8.63 -8.85 -14.97
CA TYR A 83 -8.96 -9.38 -13.63
C TYR A 83 -7.87 -10.31 -13.05
N SER A 84 -6.74 -10.46 -13.74
CA SER A 84 -5.62 -11.35 -13.42
C SER A 84 -4.27 -10.64 -13.40
N CYS A 85 -4.26 -9.30 -13.30
CA CYS A 85 -3.03 -8.53 -13.10
C CYS A 85 -2.47 -8.89 -11.71
N GLY A 86 -1.66 -9.95 -11.61
CA GLY A 86 -1.03 -10.44 -10.37
C GLY A 86 0.01 -9.48 -9.77
N CYS A 87 -0.08 -8.19 -10.12
CA CYS A 87 0.71 -7.14 -9.53
C CYS A 87 0.20 -6.87 -8.12
N LEU A 88 1.00 -7.25 -7.13
CA LEU A 88 0.69 -7.00 -5.73
C LEU A 88 1.30 -5.66 -5.33
N LEU A 89 0.51 -4.78 -4.70
CA LEU A 89 0.97 -3.54 -4.11
C LEU A 89 0.31 -3.38 -2.75
N GLN A 90 1.11 -3.29 -1.70
CA GLN A 90 0.58 -3.24 -0.34
C GLN A 90 1.52 -2.51 0.63
N THR A 91 0.91 -1.96 1.68
CA THR A 91 1.58 -1.33 2.81
C THR A 91 1.72 -2.31 3.97
N GLN A 92 2.87 -2.30 4.64
CA GLN A 92 3.17 -3.13 5.80
C GLN A 92 4.09 -2.40 6.79
N LEU A 93 4.16 -2.87 8.04
CA LEU A 93 5.18 -2.45 9.00
C LEU A 93 6.40 -3.38 8.96
N TRP A 94 7.58 -2.79 9.03
CA TRP A 94 8.84 -3.49 9.27
C TRP A 94 9.47 -2.95 10.55
N GLY A 95 9.17 -3.61 11.68
CA GLY A 95 9.40 -3.03 13.00
C GLY A 95 8.51 -1.80 13.19
N ASP A 96 9.10 -0.63 13.43
CA ASP A 96 8.40 0.66 13.55
C ASP A 96 8.35 1.44 12.22
N ARG A 97 8.95 0.90 11.16
CA ARG A 97 9.07 1.54 9.85
C ARG A 97 7.89 1.18 8.95
N VAL A 98 7.40 2.18 8.22
CA VAL A 98 6.34 1.98 7.23
C VAL A 98 6.98 1.57 5.92
N CYS A 99 6.45 0.53 5.29
CA CYS A 99 6.97 0.01 4.05
C CYS A 99 5.86 -0.16 3.02
N VAL A 100 6.24 -0.04 1.76
CA VAL A 100 5.43 -0.42 0.61
C VAL A 100 6.21 -1.43 -0.19
N PHE A 101 5.54 -2.48 -0.65
CA PHE A 101 6.15 -3.44 -1.54
C PHE A 101 5.32 -3.64 -2.80
N ASN A 102 6.00 -4.01 -3.86
CA ASN A 102 5.43 -4.30 -5.16
C ASN A 102 6.00 -5.60 -5.71
N ILE A 103 5.15 -6.50 -6.16
CA ILE A 103 5.53 -7.58 -7.10
C ILE A 103 4.93 -7.19 -8.43
N ASN A 104 5.76 -6.98 -9.46
CA ASN A 104 5.28 -6.61 -10.78
C ASN A 104 5.10 -7.82 -11.71
N HIS A 105 4.71 -7.56 -12.95
CA HIS A 105 4.51 -8.59 -13.98
C HIS A 105 5.76 -9.42 -14.30
N ASP A 106 6.93 -8.79 -14.20
CA ASP A 106 8.22 -9.43 -14.47
C ASP A 106 8.71 -10.27 -13.29
N LEU A 107 7.83 -10.48 -12.29
CA LEU A 107 8.11 -11.13 -11.02
C LEU A 107 9.24 -10.43 -10.28
N GLU A 108 9.40 -9.13 -10.46
CA GLU A 108 10.33 -8.32 -9.70
C GLU A 108 9.64 -7.88 -8.40
N PHE A 109 10.20 -8.32 -7.28
CA PHE A 109 9.85 -7.81 -5.97
C PHE A 109 10.67 -6.57 -5.66
N LYS A 110 9.99 -5.48 -5.32
CA LYS A 110 10.60 -4.28 -4.76
C LYS A 110 9.96 -3.94 -3.44
N MET A 111 10.78 -3.44 -2.52
CA MET A 111 10.33 -2.94 -1.24
C MET A 111 10.98 -1.60 -0.96
N TRP A 112 10.16 -0.64 -0.55
CA TRP A 112 10.59 0.67 -0.12
C TRP A 112 10.22 0.90 1.33
N VAL A 113 11.09 1.61 2.04
CA VAL A 113 10.87 2.09 3.40
C VAL A 113 10.64 3.58 3.35
N LEU A 114 9.65 4.05 4.10
CA LEU A 114 9.38 5.48 4.25
C LEU A 114 10.39 6.08 5.22
N ASN A 115 11.20 7.03 4.74
CA ASN A 115 11.87 7.98 5.61
C ASN A 115 10.84 9.05 6.03
N ARG A 116 10.38 8.97 7.27
CA ARG A 116 9.32 9.84 7.81
C ARG A 116 9.76 11.31 7.88
N GLU A 117 11.03 11.58 8.15
CA GLU A 117 11.56 12.94 8.29
C GLU A 117 11.66 13.63 6.94
N MET A 118 12.21 12.94 5.94
CA MET A 118 12.38 13.48 4.59
C MET A 118 11.13 13.32 3.71
N ARG A 119 10.10 12.63 4.21
CA ARG A 119 8.87 12.28 3.48
C ARG A 119 9.17 11.67 2.10
N ASN A 120 10.16 10.79 2.04
CA ASN A 120 10.58 10.13 0.81
C ASN A 120 10.78 8.63 1.02
N TRP A 121 10.98 7.92 -0.08
CA TRP A 121 11.09 6.47 -0.11
C TRP A 121 12.52 6.03 -0.39
N GLU A 122 12.99 5.06 0.38
CA GLU A 122 14.25 4.38 0.17
C GLU A 122 14.00 2.95 -0.32
N LEU A 123 14.56 2.59 -1.47
CA LEU A 123 14.50 1.21 -1.97
C LEU A 123 15.45 0.32 -1.15
N VAL A 124 14.89 -0.66 -0.45
CA VAL A 124 15.65 -1.55 0.45
C VAL A 124 15.76 -2.98 -0.07
N VAL A 125 14.82 -3.42 -0.89
CA VAL A 125 14.88 -4.74 -1.52
C VAL A 125 14.52 -4.62 -2.99
N LYS A 126 15.31 -5.30 -3.83
CA LYS A 126 15.03 -5.54 -5.24
C LYS A 126 15.45 -6.96 -5.56
N ALA A 127 14.48 -7.84 -5.85
CA ALA A 127 14.74 -9.26 -6.04
C ALA A 127 13.87 -9.83 -7.17
N GLY A 128 14.44 -10.77 -7.93
CA GLY A 128 13.68 -11.56 -8.91
C GLY A 128 13.01 -12.75 -8.26
N LEU A 129 11.72 -12.96 -8.54
CA LEU A 129 10.90 -14.07 -8.06
C LEU A 129 10.59 -15.07 -9.18
N GLN A 130 11.38 -15.09 -10.27
CA GLN A 130 11.13 -15.95 -11.43
C GLN A 130 11.14 -17.44 -11.07
N ASN A 131 12.03 -17.83 -10.15
CA ASN A 131 12.13 -19.20 -9.64
C ASN A 131 10.93 -19.60 -8.76
N LEU A 132 10.05 -18.67 -8.39
CA LEU A 132 8.87 -18.90 -7.55
C LEU A 132 7.59 -19.05 -8.36
N LYS A 133 7.65 -19.17 -9.69
CA LYS A 133 6.46 -19.43 -10.51
C LYS A 133 6.57 -20.82 -11.14
N ASP A 134 6.02 -21.81 -10.44
CA ASP A 134 6.05 -23.21 -10.90
C ASP A 134 4.97 -23.46 -11.97
N GLU A 135 3.81 -22.79 -11.86
CA GLU A 135 2.67 -23.02 -12.77
C GLU A 135 1.93 -21.72 -13.19
N PRO A 136 1.28 -21.70 -14.37
CA PRO A 136 0.39 -20.62 -14.79
C PRO A 136 -0.85 -20.58 -13.89
N GLY A 137 -1.08 -19.45 -13.22
CA GLY A 137 -2.24 -19.25 -12.33
C GLY A 137 -1.87 -19.02 -10.88
N ASN A 138 -0.66 -19.41 -10.47
CA ASN A 138 -0.21 -19.20 -9.10
C ASN A 138 -0.10 -17.70 -8.79
N THR A 139 -0.65 -17.30 -7.66
CA THR A 139 -0.55 -15.94 -7.13
C THR A 139 0.49 -15.88 -6.04
N LEU A 140 1.32 -14.84 -6.07
CA LEU A 140 2.26 -14.55 -5.01
C LEU A 140 1.64 -13.51 -4.08
N GLU A 141 1.48 -13.84 -2.81
CA GLU A 141 1.06 -12.89 -1.78
C GLU A 141 2.20 -12.69 -0.79
N ALA A 142 2.68 -11.46 -0.61
CA ALA A 142 3.58 -11.19 0.51
C ALA A 142 2.75 -11.14 1.80
N LEU A 143 3.05 -12.04 2.71
CA LEU A 143 2.30 -12.22 3.95
C LEU A 143 2.85 -11.30 5.04
N LEU A 144 4.16 -11.36 5.26
CA LEU A 144 4.78 -10.81 6.45
C LEU A 144 6.28 -10.54 6.26
N LEU A 145 6.76 -9.43 6.80
CA LEU A 145 8.18 -9.18 7.03
C LEU A 145 8.44 -9.09 8.54
N VAL A 146 9.32 -9.96 9.05
CA VAL A 146 9.75 -9.96 10.47
C VAL A 146 11.27 -10.07 10.52
N GLY A 147 11.91 -9.16 11.25
CA GLY A 147 13.38 -9.12 11.32
C GLY A 147 13.97 -8.87 9.93
N ASP A 148 14.82 -9.76 9.45
CA ASP A 148 15.40 -9.76 8.10
C ASP A 148 14.69 -10.72 7.13
N THR A 149 13.59 -11.34 7.56
CA THR A 149 12.96 -12.47 6.87
C THR A 149 11.59 -12.10 6.29
N LEU A 150 11.46 -12.22 4.97
CA LEU A 150 10.22 -11.99 4.21
C LEU A 150 9.51 -13.31 3.90
N PHE A 151 8.22 -13.38 4.23
CA PHE A 151 7.34 -14.51 3.94
C PHE A 151 6.47 -14.21 2.72
N ILE A 152 6.58 -15.05 1.70
CA ILE A 152 5.76 -15.00 0.48
C ILE A 152 4.97 -16.30 0.38
N SER A 153 3.65 -16.18 0.30
CA SER A 153 2.74 -17.27 -0.02
C SER A 153 2.71 -17.50 -1.53
N ARG A 154 2.59 -18.78 -1.91
CA ARG A 154 2.30 -19.22 -3.27
C ARG A 154 0.95 -19.93 -3.20
N GLN A 155 -0.08 -19.37 -3.84
CA GLN A 155 -1.42 -19.96 -3.92
C GLN A 155 -1.75 -20.35 -5.34
#